data_AF-A0A819EIL1-F1
#
_entry.id   AF-A0A819EIL1-F1
#
_cell.length_a   1.000
_cell.length_b   1.000
_cell.length_c   1.000
_cell.angle_alpha   90.00
_cell.angle_beta   90.00
_cell.angle_gamma   90.00
#
_symmetry.space_group_name_H-M   'P 1'
#
loop_
_entity.id
_entity.type
_entity.pdbx_description
1 polymer ?
#
loop_
_entity_poly.entity_id
_entity_poly.type
_entity_poly.pdbx_seq_one_letter_code
_entity_poly.pdbx_strand_id
1 'polypeptide(L)'
;MPIFYALSPDVLDNKVFFHSDALCGNSANQFYEFSQIRHQLMTVQSILIAGRSRQVNKIMTYTLSWMQNNYFGPMSRLVDRFSPERRMMRAIAEADCVIS
;
A
#
# COMPACT_ATOMS: atom_id res chain seq x y z
N MET A 1 12.42 -11.06 -11.31
CA MET A 1 11.97 -9.95 -10.43
C MET A 1 10.79 -10.45 -9.60
N PRO A 2 10.90 -10.55 -8.27
CA PRO A 2 9.82 -11.08 -7.46
C PRO A 2 8.63 -10.11 -7.47
N ILE A 3 7.43 -10.67 -7.50
CA ILE A 3 6.13 -9.98 -7.60
C ILE A 3 5.93 -8.93 -6.48
N PHE A 4 6.66 -9.09 -5.36
CA PHE A 4 6.58 -8.23 -4.18
C PHE A 4 6.92 -6.76 -4.44
N TYR A 5 7.87 -6.45 -5.33
CA TYR A 5 8.21 -5.06 -5.66
C TYR A 5 7.19 -4.40 -6.60
N ALA A 6 6.49 -5.18 -7.42
CA ALA A 6 5.52 -4.66 -8.38
C ALA A 6 4.25 -4.12 -7.71
N LEU A 7 4.01 -4.51 -6.46
CA LEU A 7 2.88 -4.07 -5.65
C LEU A 7 3.35 -3.20 -4.48
N SER A 8 4.55 -2.59 -4.53
CA SER A 8 4.99 -1.73 -3.44
C SER A 8 4.08 -0.48 -3.34
N PRO A 9 3.90 0.07 -2.13
CA PRO A 9 3.14 1.30 -1.94
C PRO A 9 3.69 2.44 -2.81
N ASP A 10 5.00 2.55 -2.99
CA ASP A 10 5.62 3.61 -3.82
C ASP A 10 5.29 3.49 -5.33
N VAL A 11 4.92 2.29 -5.78
CA VAL A 11 4.50 2.05 -7.16
C VAL A 11 3.03 2.39 -7.36
N LEU A 12 2.21 2.29 -6.33
CA LEU A 12 0.75 2.42 -6.43
C LEU A 12 0.21 3.74 -5.86
N ASP A 13 0.85 4.29 -4.84
CA ASP A 13 0.51 5.54 -4.18
C ASP A 13 0.80 6.73 -5.12
N ASN A 14 -0.14 7.68 -5.16
CA ASN A 14 -0.19 8.79 -6.12
C ASN A 14 -0.24 8.41 -7.61
N LYS A 15 -0.44 7.12 -7.94
CA LYS A 15 -0.61 6.66 -9.34
C LYS A 15 -1.95 5.95 -9.55
N VAL A 16 -2.32 5.08 -8.62
CA VAL A 16 -3.58 4.31 -8.63
C VAL A 16 -4.38 4.57 -7.36
N PHE A 17 -3.68 4.77 -6.25
CA PHE A 17 -4.25 5.09 -4.96
C PHE A 17 -4.05 6.57 -4.68
N PHE A 18 -5.15 7.26 -4.37
CA PHE A 18 -5.14 8.68 -4.08
C PHE A 18 -5.74 8.93 -2.70
N HIS A 19 -4.99 9.60 -1.84
CA HIS A 19 -5.55 10.06 -0.59
C HIS A 19 -6.58 11.16 -0.85
N SER A 20 -7.83 10.95 -0.46
CA SER A 20 -8.88 11.97 -0.57
C SER A 20 -10.07 11.63 0.32
N ASP A 21 -10.15 12.31 1.47
CA ASP A 21 -11.29 12.16 2.38
C ASP A 21 -12.59 12.69 1.74
N ALA A 22 -12.49 13.73 0.91
CA ALA A 22 -13.64 14.32 0.21
C ALA A 22 -14.27 13.35 -0.81
N LEU A 23 -13.46 12.55 -1.51
CA LEU A 23 -13.95 11.52 -2.44
C LEU A 23 -14.37 10.24 -1.69
N CYS A 24 -13.81 9.98 -0.51
CA CYS A 24 -14.20 8.84 0.31
C CYS A 24 -15.57 9.00 0.98
N GLY A 25 -15.98 10.24 1.29
CA GLY A 25 -17.29 10.52 1.88
C GLY A 25 -17.51 9.75 3.18
N ASN A 26 -18.54 8.90 3.22
CA ASN A 26 -18.85 8.04 4.38
C ASN A 26 -18.14 6.67 4.35
N SER A 27 -17.33 6.38 3.33
CA SER A 27 -16.60 5.13 3.20
C SER A 27 -15.12 5.32 3.47
N ALA A 28 -14.45 4.29 3.98
CA ALA A 28 -13.01 4.35 4.23
C ALA A 28 -12.18 4.22 2.93
N ASN A 29 -12.76 3.66 1.87
CA ASN A 29 -12.22 3.62 0.51
C ASN A 29 -13.33 3.66 -0.53
N GLN A 30 -13.04 4.20 -1.72
CA GLN A 30 -13.96 4.21 -2.86
C GLN A 30 -13.21 3.94 -4.16
N PHE A 31 -13.90 3.31 -5.13
CA PHE A 31 -13.36 3.05 -6.46
C PHE A 31 -14.09 3.88 -7.49
N TYR A 32 -13.32 4.49 -8.38
CA TYR A 32 -13.84 5.36 -9.42
C TYR A 32 -13.24 4.99 -10.76
N GLU A 33 -14.02 5.17 -11.82
CA GLU A 33 -13.48 5.04 -13.15
C GLU A 33 -12.58 6.23 -13.47
N PHE A 34 -11.48 5.95 -14.16
CA PHE A 34 -10.52 6.99 -14.56
C PHE A 34 -11.20 8.09 -15.38
N SER A 35 -12.20 7.74 -16.20
CA SER A 35 -13.03 8.66 -16.99
C SER A 35 -13.72 9.73 -16.14
N GLN A 36 -14.12 9.40 -14.90
CA GLN A 36 -14.88 10.28 -14.02
C GLN A 36 -14.00 11.33 -13.31
N ILE A 37 -12.68 11.10 -13.24
CA ILE A 37 -11.75 11.92 -12.43
C ILE A 37 -10.66 12.58 -13.28
N ARG A 38 -10.79 12.51 -14.62
CA ARG A 38 -9.83 13.13 -15.57
C ARG A 38 -9.56 14.61 -15.31
N HIS A 39 -10.48 15.33 -14.68
CA HIS A 39 -10.37 16.77 -14.44
C HIS A 39 -9.83 17.15 -13.05
N GLN A 40 -9.82 16.23 -12.09
CA GLN A 40 -9.51 16.55 -10.68
C GLN A 40 -8.14 16.04 -10.21
N LEU A 41 -7.54 15.10 -10.92
CA LEU A 41 -6.22 14.56 -10.60
C LEU A 41 -5.28 14.78 -11.79
N MET A 42 -4.04 15.17 -11.53
CA MET A 42 -2.99 15.20 -12.56
C MET A 42 -2.58 13.75 -12.86
N THR A 43 -3.44 13.00 -13.55
CA THR A 43 -3.42 11.54 -13.47
C THR A 43 -2.50 10.88 -14.49
N VAL A 44 -1.64 10.01 -13.99
CA VAL A 44 -0.84 9.06 -14.75
C VAL A 44 -1.76 8.10 -15.51
N GLN A 45 -1.82 8.21 -16.85
CA GLN A 45 -2.71 7.38 -17.70
C GLN A 45 -2.28 5.92 -17.81
N SER A 46 -0.99 5.63 -17.57
CA SER A 46 -0.44 4.27 -17.60
C SER A 46 0.64 4.07 -16.56
N ILE A 47 0.63 2.90 -15.93
CA ILE A 47 1.60 2.50 -14.92
C ILE A 47 2.37 1.28 -15.40
N LEU A 48 3.65 1.21 -15.02
CA LEU A 48 4.48 0.04 -15.27
C LEU A 48 4.35 -0.94 -14.11
N ILE A 49 3.62 -2.04 -14.31
CA ILE A 49 3.53 -3.14 -13.34
C ILE A 49 4.26 -4.34 -13.91
N ALA A 50 5.26 -4.84 -13.17
CA ALA A 50 6.04 -6.03 -13.54
C ALA A 50 6.61 -5.97 -14.98
N GLY A 51 7.09 -4.79 -15.39
CA GLY A 51 7.67 -4.57 -16.73
C GLY A 51 6.65 -4.44 -17.87
N ARG A 52 5.35 -4.43 -17.57
CA ARG A 52 4.28 -4.20 -18.56
C ARG A 52 3.56 -2.90 -18.27
N SER A 53 3.43 -2.05 -19.29
CA SER A 53 2.58 -0.86 -19.21
C SER A 53 1.11 -1.29 -19.20
N ARG A 54 0.36 -0.83 -18.20
CA ARG A 54 -1.06 -1.08 -18.05
C ARG A 54 -1.78 0.26 -18.00
N GLN A 55 -2.86 0.38 -18.78
CA GLN A 55 -3.74 1.54 -18.67
C GLN A 55 -4.56 1.46 -17.39
N VAL A 56 -4.70 2.61 -16.73
CA VAL A 56 -5.44 2.73 -15.49
C VAL A 56 -6.92 2.97 -15.84
N ASN A 57 -7.75 1.94 -15.67
CA ASN A 57 -9.20 2.05 -15.92
C ASN A 57 -9.96 2.50 -14.66
N LYS A 58 -9.48 2.11 -13.49
CA LYS A 58 -10.06 2.46 -12.19
C LYS A 58 -8.97 2.92 -11.25
N ILE A 59 -9.30 3.92 -10.45
CA ILE A 59 -8.47 4.38 -9.35
C ILE A 59 -9.22 4.18 -8.05
N MET A 60 -8.48 4.12 -6.96
CA MET A 60 -9.05 4.01 -5.63
C MET A 60 -8.69 5.26 -4.83
N THR A 61 -9.67 5.81 -4.16
CA THR A 61 -9.46 6.82 -3.13
C THR A 61 -9.51 6.17 -1.75
N TYR A 62 -8.70 6.67 -0.84
CA TYR A 62 -8.64 6.14 0.52
C TYR A 62 -8.54 7.23 1.58
N THR A 63 -9.07 6.92 2.76
CA THR A 63 -8.75 7.64 3.99
C THR A 63 -7.46 7.08 4.59
N LEU A 64 -6.71 7.91 5.31
CA LEU A 64 -5.45 7.48 5.93
C LEU A 64 -5.64 6.27 6.86
N SER A 65 -6.77 6.23 7.58
CA SER A 65 -7.12 5.12 8.47
C SER A 65 -7.30 3.80 7.72
N TRP A 66 -7.85 3.82 6.49
CA TRP A 66 -7.96 2.61 5.67
C TRP A 66 -6.59 2.09 5.27
N MET A 67 -5.71 2.98 4.77
CA MET A 67 -4.36 2.61 4.32
C MET A 67 -3.50 2.05 5.45
N GLN A 68 -3.58 2.65 6.64
CA GLN A 68 -2.87 2.14 7.82
C GLN A 68 -3.33 0.72 8.19
N ASN A 69 -4.64 0.48 8.23
CA ASN A 69 -5.19 -0.79 8.68
C ASN A 69 -5.11 -1.92 7.64
N ASN A 70 -5.26 -1.59 6.35
CA ASN A 70 -5.41 -2.58 5.28
C ASN A 70 -4.17 -2.75 4.41
N TYR A 71 -3.22 -1.81 4.48
CA TYR A 71 -2.04 -1.85 3.64
C TYR A 71 -0.74 -1.81 4.45
N PHE A 72 -0.47 -0.71 5.14
CA PHE A 72 0.78 -0.54 5.88
C PHE A 72 0.92 -1.52 7.05
N GLY A 73 -0.14 -1.69 7.86
CA GLY A 73 -0.13 -2.62 8.98
C GLY A 73 0.13 -4.07 8.56
N PRO A 74 -0.63 -4.63 7.60
CA PRO A 74 -0.34 -5.95 7.03
C PRO A 74 1.06 -6.08 6.44
N MET A 75 1.52 -5.10 5.65
CA MET A 75 2.87 -5.13 5.06
C MET A 75 3.96 -5.12 6.14
N SER A 76 3.83 -4.28 7.17
CA SER A 76 4.74 -4.26 8.31
C SER A 76 4.77 -5.61 9.03
N ARG A 77 3.60 -6.23 9.26
CA ARG A 77 3.53 -7.57 9.88
C ARG A 77 4.17 -8.66 9.02
N LEU A 78 4.06 -8.56 7.69
CA LEU A 78 4.73 -9.47 6.77
C LEU A 78 6.25 -9.29 6.82
N VAL A 79 6.75 -8.05 6.76
CA VAL A 79 8.19 -7.75 6.91
C VAL A 79 8.71 -8.27 8.26
N ASP A 80 7.96 -8.07 9.31
CA ASP A 80 8.28 -8.58 10.65
C ASP A 80 8.32 -10.11 10.73
N ARG A 81 7.40 -10.80 10.04
CA ARG A 81 7.36 -12.27 10.00
C ARG A 81 8.50 -12.86 9.15
N PHE A 82 8.85 -12.19 8.06
CA PHE A 82 9.75 -12.71 7.04
C PHE A 82 11.16 -12.11 7.08
N SER A 83 11.47 -11.16 7.98
CA SER A 83 12.84 -10.67 8.18
C SER A 83 13.60 -11.57 9.16
N PRO A 84 14.66 -12.26 8.71
CA PRO A 84 15.48 -13.12 9.58
C PRO A 84 16.12 -12.33 10.73
N GLU A 85 16.55 -11.10 10.45
CA GLU A 85 17.18 -10.20 11.41
C GLU A 85 16.24 -9.82 12.57
N ARG A 86 14.96 -9.52 12.29
CA ARG A 86 14.01 -9.17 13.36
C ARG A 86 13.53 -10.38 14.14
N ARG A 87 13.47 -11.56 13.52
CA ARG A 87 13.26 -12.82 14.25
C ARG A 87 14.40 -13.08 15.23
N MET A 88 15.64 -12.84 14.81
CA MET A 88 16.82 -12.95 15.67
C MET A 88 16.79 -11.93 16.82
N MET A 89 16.48 -10.66 16.53
CA MET A 89 16.35 -9.61 17.55
C MET A 89 15.25 -9.91 18.58
N ARG A 90 14.10 -10.47 18.16
CA ARG A 90 13.05 -10.91 19.10
C ARG A 90 13.51 -12.08 19.96
N ALA A 91 14.15 -13.08 19.36
CA ALA A 91 14.66 -14.23 20.10
C ALA A 91 15.71 -13.81 21.14
N ILE A 92 16.56 -12.83 20.83
CA ILE A 92 17.54 -12.26 21.76
C ILE A 92 16.83 -11.51 22.90
N ALA A 93 15.87 -10.62 22.58
CA ALA A 93 15.13 -9.87 23.60
C ALA A 93 14.28 -10.77 24.52
N GLU A 94 13.73 -11.86 23.98
CA GLU A 94 12.95 -12.85 24.73
C GLU A 94 13.86 -13.72 25.62
N ALA A 95 15.09 -14.02 25.18
CA ALA A 95 16.10 -14.69 26.00
C ALA A 95 16.62 -13.81 27.16
N ASP A 96 16.81 -12.51 26.92
CA ASP A 96 17.25 -11.56 27.96
C ASP A 96 16.19 -11.35 29.06
N CYS A 97 14.90 -11.45 28.73
CA CYS A 97 13.81 -11.29 29.68
C CYS A 97 13.64 -12.49 30.64
N VAL A 98 14.22 -13.66 30.31
CA VAL A 98 14.11 -14.89 31.12
C VAL A 98 15.22 -14.98 32.18
N ILE A 99 16.25 -14.13 32.11
CA ILE A 99 17.43 -14.18 33.00
C ILE A 99 17.39 -13.10 34.12
N SER A 100 16.36 -12.25 34.20
CA SER A 100 16.19 -11.27 35.31
C SER A 100 15.16 -11.70 36.34
#